data_AF-A0A9P7FS64-F1
#
_entry.id   AF-A0A9P7FS64-F1
#
_cell.length_a   1.000
_cell.length_b   1.000
_cell.length_c   1.000
_cell.angle_alpha   90.00
_cell.angle_beta   90.00
_cell.angle_gamma   90.00
#
_symmetry.space_group_name_H-M   'P 1'
#
loop_
_entity.id
_entity.type
_entity.pdbx_description
1 polymer ?
#
loop_
_entity_poly.entity_id
_entity_poly.type
_entity_poly.pdbx_seq_one_letter_code
_entity_poly.pdbx_strand_id
1 'polypeptide(L)'
;MDESLYVDSQPCPGAQVLWPDELGPFNDTFPWSQIGDEPGSLPFTIEVHERGRRRIAWAKTCWGSYFTSTPCPECTKVPDRIHELASMSLETKPHTNLQFRNPFQLRAWIHDRKDLLNQFKLQALNTGRKLATLVGKVADYGHLVFAVANSDVPRVQAIFQAALKNGSGIRTITRTFTTLKALTIAAWTWLFSSTVLVAEDCCIR
;
A
#
# COMPACT_ATOMS: atom_id res chain seq x y z
N MET A 1 57.83 50.55 1.78
CA MET A 1 57.85 49.15 1.34
C MET A 1 56.95 48.44 2.32
N ASP A 2 55.65 48.36 2.00
CA ASP A 2 54.65 47.78 2.89
C ASP A 2 54.74 46.26 2.81
N GLU A 3 55.12 45.68 3.95
CA GLU A 3 55.12 44.26 4.22
C GLU A 3 53.66 43.82 4.38
N SER A 4 53.00 43.54 3.26
CA SER A 4 51.64 43.02 3.23
C SER A 4 51.59 41.70 3.98
N LEU A 5 51.04 41.72 5.20
CA LEU A 5 50.71 40.55 6.00
C LEU A 5 49.83 39.60 5.18
N TYR A 6 50.45 38.56 4.64
CA TYR A 6 49.75 37.43 4.03
C TYR A 6 49.01 36.70 5.16
N VAL A 7 47.74 37.02 5.35
CA VAL A 7 46.91 36.29 6.32
C VAL A 7 46.54 34.97 5.67
N ASP A 8 47.18 33.90 6.13
CA ASP A 8 46.95 32.54 5.64
C ASP A 8 45.51 32.14 5.98
N SER A 9 44.64 32.20 4.98
CA SER A 9 43.22 31.93 5.15
C SER A 9 43.01 30.42 5.27
N GLN A 10 42.79 29.94 6.50
CA GLN A 10 42.53 28.52 6.72
C GLN A 10 41.09 28.16 6.32
N PRO A 11 40.86 26.93 5.81
CA PRO A 11 39.52 26.48 5.48
C PRO A 11 38.65 26.36 6.74
N CYS A 12 37.37 26.71 6.64
CA CYS A 12 36.43 26.62 7.75
C CYS A 12 36.33 25.15 8.24
N PRO A 13 36.57 24.88 9.53
CA PRO A 13 36.60 23.51 10.05
C PRO A 13 35.21 22.83 10.09
N GLY A 14 34.13 23.59 9.86
CA GLY A 14 32.75 23.11 9.99
C GLY A 14 32.33 22.93 11.45
N ALA A 15 31.12 22.42 11.66
CA ALA A 15 30.58 22.12 12.98
C ALA A 15 30.47 20.61 13.19
N GLN A 16 30.83 20.14 14.40
CA GLN A 16 30.68 18.73 14.74
C GLN A 16 29.19 18.39 14.94
N VAL A 17 28.76 17.31 14.29
CA VAL A 17 27.39 16.82 14.37
C VAL A 17 27.27 15.81 15.51
N LEU A 18 26.49 16.17 16.52
CA LEU A 18 26.05 15.27 17.57
C LEU A 18 24.65 14.76 17.22
N TRP A 19 24.50 13.46 17.07
CA TRP A 19 23.21 12.82 16.83
C TRP A 19 22.88 11.91 18.02
N PRO A 20 21.67 11.94 18.58
CA PRO A 20 21.34 11.15 19.75
C PRO A 20 21.42 9.65 19.46
N ASP A 21 22.17 8.91 20.27
CA ASP A 21 22.34 7.46 20.12
C ASP A 21 21.04 6.68 20.39
N GLU A 22 20.13 7.28 21.17
CA GLU A 22 18.79 6.75 21.47
C GLU A 22 17.93 6.53 20.22
N LEU A 23 18.18 7.29 19.15
CA LEU A 23 17.46 7.15 17.88
C LEU A 23 17.93 5.91 17.10
N GLY A 24 19.12 5.39 17.42
CA GLY A 24 19.80 4.35 16.68
C GLY A 24 20.89 4.88 15.74
N PRO A 25 21.37 4.05 14.80
CA PRO A 25 22.49 4.41 13.94
C PRO A 25 22.21 5.66 13.11
N PHE A 26 23.15 6.61 13.10
CA PHE A 26 23.03 7.87 12.34
C PHE A 26 22.66 7.64 10.88
N ASN A 27 23.31 6.69 10.21
CA ASN A 27 23.08 6.43 8.79
C ASN A 27 21.65 5.95 8.48
N ASP A 28 20.97 5.33 9.44
CA ASP A 28 19.61 4.84 9.25
C ASP A 28 18.54 5.85 9.68
N THR A 29 18.89 6.77 10.56
CA THR A 29 17.95 7.68 11.25
C THR A 29 18.04 9.11 10.73
N PHE A 30 19.16 9.49 10.13
CA PHE A 30 19.35 10.79 9.50
C PHE A 30 18.56 10.88 8.18
N PRO A 31 17.86 12.00 7.91
CA PRO A 31 17.04 12.17 6.70
C PRO A 31 17.90 12.55 5.48
N TRP A 32 18.66 11.58 4.95
CA TRP A 32 19.58 11.77 3.81
C TRP A 32 18.95 12.39 2.57
N SER A 33 17.66 12.13 2.33
CA SER A 33 16.89 12.68 1.22
C SER A 33 16.73 14.20 1.27
N GLN A 34 16.97 14.84 2.42
CA GLN A 34 16.92 16.29 2.55
C GLN A 34 18.27 16.96 2.26
N ILE A 35 19.34 16.20 2.00
CA ILE A 35 20.60 16.74 1.51
C ILE A 35 20.49 16.90 -0.02
N GLY A 36 20.69 18.12 -0.51
CA GLY A 36 20.59 18.48 -1.92
C GLY A 36 20.39 19.98 -2.08
N ASP A 37 20.20 20.50 -3.28
CA ASP A 37 20.04 21.95 -3.54
C ASP A 37 18.58 22.36 -3.80
N GLU A 38 17.63 21.49 -3.49
CA GLU A 38 16.22 21.71 -3.76
C GLU A 38 15.55 22.65 -2.72
N PRO A 39 14.44 23.30 -3.08
CA PRO A 39 13.62 24.05 -2.13
C PRO A 39 13.15 23.13 -1.00
N GLY A 40 13.61 23.41 0.23
CA GLY A 40 13.31 22.57 1.41
C GLY A 40 14.42 21.58 1.79
N SER A 41 15.52 21.54 1.04
CA SER A 41 16.73 20.86 1.48
C SER A 41 17.35 21.53 2.71
N LEU A 42 18.19 20.79 3.44
CA LEU A 42 18.87 21.30 4.61
C LEU A 42 19.79 22.49 4.26
N PRO A 43 19.94 23.48 5.16
CA PRO A 43 20.79 24.66 4.92
C PRO A 43 22.29 24.36 5.06
N PHE A 44 22.65 23.09 5.25
CA PHE A 44 24.02 22.62 5.44
C PHE A 44 24.26 21.31 4.68
N THR A 45 25.52 21.03 4.39
CA THR A 45 26.02 19.74 3.92
C THR A 45 26.63 18.98 5.10
N ILE A 46 26.65 17.65 5.02
CA ILE A 46 27.28 16.78 6.03
C ILE A 46 28.27 15.86 5.34
N GLU A 47 29.45 15.72 5.93
CA GLU A 47 30.38 14.65 5.63
C GLU A 47 30.54 13.71 6.82
N VAL A 48 30.61 12.43 6.49
CA VAL A 48 30.79 11.36 7.47
C VAL A 48 32.17 10.76 7.29
N HIS A 49 32.99 10.93 8.32
CA HIS A 49 34.37 10.48 8.38
C HIS A 49 34.49 9.25 9.30
N GLU A 50 35.58 8.49 9.16
CA GLU A 50 35.96 7.42 10.08
C GLU A 50 34.84 6.39 10.35
N ARG A 51 34.13 5.97 9.29
CA ARG A 51 32.99 5.02 9.37
C ARG A 51 31.85 5.49 10.30
N GLY A 52 31.60 6.79 10.39
CA GLY A 52 30.49 7.33 11.20
C GLY A 52 30.90 7.89 12.56
N ARG A 53 32.16 7.71 12.98
CA ARG A 53 32.64 8.22 14.28
C ARG A 53 32.72 9.73 14.31
N ARG A 54 33.18 10.35 13.22
CA ARG A 54 33.28 11.79 13.10
C ARG A 54 32.35 12.27 12.01
N ARG A 55 31.54 13.27 12.32
CA ARG A 55 30.52 13.83 11.44
C ARG A 55 30.69 15.34 11.49
N ILE A 56 30.94 15.95 10.35
CA ILE A 56 31.19 17.38 10.24
C ILE A 56 30.16 17.95 9.26
N ALA A 57 29.58 19.08 9.63
CA ALA A 57 28.63 19.79 8.80
C ALA A 57 29.12 21.19 8.45
N TRP A 58 28.81 21.64 7.25
CA TRP A 58 29.11 22.99 6.79
C TRP A 58 27.84 23.65 6.31
N ALA A 59 27.56 24.86 6.78
CA ALA A 59 26.50 25.67 6.19
C ALA A 59 26.77 25.87 4.69
N LYS A 60 25.75 25.80 3.84
CA LYS A 60 25.90 26.06 2.40
C LYS A 60 26.30 27.50 2.09
N THR A 61 25.98 28.40 3.02
CA THR A 61 26.36 29.81 3.00
C THR A 61 27.79 30.05 3.53
N CYS A 62 28.51 28.99 3.91
CA CYS A 62 29.89 29.10 4.37
C CYS A 62 30.81 29.51 3.21
N TRP A 63 31.56 30.60 3.40
CA TRP A 63 32.52 31.10 2.40
C TRP A 63 33.85 30.33 2.36
N GLY A 64 33.97 29.27 3.16
CA GLY A 64 35.08 28.33 3.08
C GLY A 64 36.39 28.83 3.69
N SER A 65 36.63 30.12 3.83
CA SER A 65 37.82 30.68 4.49
C SER A 65 37.46 31.43 5.77
N TYR A 66 38.18 31.14 6.86
CA TYR A 66 38.01 31.86 8.11
C TYR A 66 39.36 32.07 8.80
N PHE A 67 39.48 33.18 9.53
CA PHE A 67 40.74 33.59 10.14
C PHE A 67 41.12 32.80 11.40
N THR A 68 40.20 32.01 11.92
CA THR A 68 40.35 31.30 13.19
C THR A 68 40.09 29.81 13.02
N SER A 69 40.61 29.00 13.93
CA SER A 69 40.34 27.57 14.05
C SER A 69 38.91 27.25 14.53
N THR A 70 38.04 28.25 14.61
CA THR A 70 36.65 28.10 15.05
C THR A 70 35.72 28.08 13.84
N PRO A 71 34.56 27.40 13.94
CA PRO A 71 33.55 27.43 12.88
C PRO A 71 33.10 28.86 12.58
N CYS A 72 32.79 29.16 11.33
CA CYS A 72 32.22 30.45 10.97
C CYS A 72 30.80 30.62 11.59
N PRO A 73 30.29 31.86 11.73
CA PRO A 73 29.00 32.12 12.39
C PRO A 73 27.81 31.34 11.81
N GLU A 74 27.83 31.06 10.50
CA GLU A 74 26.81 30.25 9.84
C GLU A 74 26.92 28.76 10.21
N CYS A 75 28.14 28.22 10.28
CA CYS A 75 28.38 26.84 10.73
C CYS A 75 28.05 26.67 12.22
N THR A 76 28.22 27.70 13.05
CA THR A 76 27.86 27.65 14.49
C THR A 76 26.37 27.40 14.74
N LYS A 77 25.49 27.77 13.81
CA LYS A 77 24.04 27.55 13.90
C LYS A 77 23.60 26.13 13.50
N VAL A 78 24.49 25.36 12.86
CA VAL A 78 24.16 24.04 12.32
C VAL A 78 23.78 23.01 13.41
N PRO A 79 24.48 22.93 14.56
CA PRO A 79 24.10 22.02 15.65
C PRO A 79 22.67 22.21 16.16
N ASP A 80 22.21 23.46 16.30
CA ASP A 80 20.84 23.75 16.75
C ASP A 80 19.82 23.18 15.75
N ARG A 81 20.06 23.37 14.47
CA ARG A 81 19.20 22.82 13.41
C ARG A 81 19.20 21.30 13.37
N ILE A 82 20.35 20.68 13.66
CA ILE A 82 20.45 19.22 13.76
C ILE A 82 19.65 18.69 14.95
N HIS A 83 19.68 19.39 16.08
CA HIS A 83 18.88 19.03 17.25
C HIS A 83 17.37 19.09 16.93
N GLU A 84 16.91 20.13 16.23
CA GLU A 84 15.54 20.20 15.74
C GLU A 84 15.20 19.03 14.80
N LEU A 85 16.08 18.69 13.86
CA LEU A 85 15.87 17.54 12.96
C LEU A 85 15.80 16.21 13.70
N ALA A 86 16.62 16.03 14.73
CA ALA A 86 16.60 14.83 15.57
C ALA A 86 15.24 14.70 16.29
N SER A 87 14.69 15.79 16.84
CA SER A 87 13.36 15.77 17.46
C SER A 87 12.24 15.43 16.47
N MET A 88 12.30 15.92 15.23
CA MET A 88 11.32 15.59 14.19
C MET A 88 11.45 14.15 13.67
N SER A 89 12.65 13.57 13.78
CA SER A 89 12.92 12.20 13.31
C SER A 89 12.33 11.13 14.24
N LEU A 90 11.99 11.49 15.49
CA LEU A 90 11.30 10.61 16.44
C LEU A 90 9.84 10.39 16.06
N GLU A 91 9.12 11.48 15.77
CA GLU A 91 7.67 11.45 15.59
C GLU A 91 7.30 11.57 14.12
N THR A 92 7.08 10.43 13.46
CA THR A 92 6.51 10.46 12.11
C THR A 92 5.02 10.76 12.19
N LYS A 93 4.65 11.99 11.86
CA LYS A 93 3.22 12.33 11.67
C LYS A 93 2.61 11.42 10.58
N PRO A 94 1.35 10.99 10.75
CA PRO A 94 0.64 10.31 9.68
C PRO A 94 0.58 11.24 8.46
N HIS A 95 0.74 10.66 7.26
CA HIS A 95 0.74 11.38 5.98
C HIS A 95 1.92 12.33 5.71
N THR A 96 3.01 12.28 6.47
CA THR A 96 4.25 12.97 6.07
C THR A 96 4.75 12.44 4.72
N ASN A 97 5.09 13.36 3.82
CA ASN A 97 5.68 13.05 2.52
C ASN A 97 6.92 12.15 2.69
N LEU A 98 7.03 11.10 1.86
CA LEU A 98 8.08 10.08 1.93
C LEU A 98 9.49 10.68 1.84
N GLN A 99 9.65 11.81 1.13
CA GLN A 99 10.94 12.49 1.00
C GLN A 99 11.51 13.02 2.32
N PHE A 100 10.68 13.21 3.35
CA PHE A 100 11.12 13.70 4.65
C PHE A 100 11.35 12.58 5.67
N ARG A 101 11.14 11.32 5.27
CA ARG A 101 11.31 10.15 6.15
C ARG A 101 12.76 9.67 6.11
N ASN A 102 13.23 9.19 7.25
CA ASN A 102 14.55 8.56 7.32
C ASN A 102 14.52 7.13 6.75
N PRO A 103 15.69 6.57 6.37
CA PRO A 103 15.78 5.21 5.84
C PRO A 103 15.13 4.14 6.73
N PHE A 104 15.26 4.26 8.05
CA PHE A 104 14.65 3.34 9.01
C PHE A 104 13.11 3.34 8.89
N GLN A 105 12.49 4.52 8.91
CA GLN A 105 11.04 4.70 8.73
C GLN A 105 10.58 4.21 7.35
N LEU A 106 11.37 4.43 6.30
CA LEU A 106 11.06 3.95 4.95
C LEU A 106 11.07 2.43 4.88
N ARG A 107 12.04 1.76 5.50
CA ARG A 107 12.07 0.28 5.57
C ARG A 107 10.84 -0.25 6.32
N ALA A 108 10.53 0.31 7.49
CA ALA A 108 9.34 -0.07 8.25
C ALA A 108 8.07 0.08 7.40
N TRP A 109 7.92 1.22 6.72
CA TRP A 109 6.79 1.47 5.82
C TRP A 109 6.71 0.48 4.64
N ILE A 110 7.85 0.11 4.04
CA ILE A 110 7.90 -0.91 2.98
C ILE A 110 7.43 -2.27 3.52
N HIS A 111 7.84 -2.65 4.72
CA HIS A 111 7.39 -3.88 5.37
C HIS A 111 5.87 -3.87 5.60
N ASP A 112 5.33 -2.79 6.18
CA ASP A 112 3.88 -2.66 6.40
C ASP A 112 3.09 -2.77 5.09
N ARG A 113 3.56 -2.11 4.02
CA ARG A 113 2.92 -2.17 2.70
C ARG A 113 3.01 -3.57 2.09
N LYS A 114 4.13 -4.27 2.26
CA LYS A 114 4.29 -5.65 1.82
C LYS A 114 3.32 -6.59 2.53
N ASP A 115 3.12 -6.40 3.83
CA ASP A 115 2.20 -7.22 4.61
C ASP A 115 0.75 -6.98 4.20
N LEU A 116 0.34 -5.72 4.01
CA LEU A 116 -0.98 -5.38 3.46
C LEU A 116 -1.19 -6.01 2.08
N LEU A 117 -0.19 -5.95 1.20
CA LEU A 117 -0.25 -6.55 -0.12
C LEU A 117 -0.42 -8.09 -0.03
N ASN A 118 0.29 -8.74 0.89
CA ASN A 118 0.13 -10.18 1.13
C ASN A 118 -1.28 -10.52 1.66
N GLN A 119 -1.83 -9.70 2.55
CA GLN A 119 -3.22 -9.87 3.01
C GLN A 119 -4.22 -9.77 1.85
N PHE A 120 -4.10 -8.76 0.99
CA PHE A 120 -4.97 -8.62 -0.17
C PHE A 120 -4.81 -9.77 -1.18
N LYS A 121 -3.60 -10.28 -1.38
CA LYS A 121 -3.37 -11.48 -2.21
C LYS A 121 -4.12 -12.70 -1.68
N LEU A 122 -4.05 -12.95 -0.36
CA LEU A 122 -4.78 -14.06 0.27
C LEU A 122 -6.30 -13.87 0.16
N GLN A 123 -6.80 -12.65 0.35
CA GLN A 123 -8.22 -12.33 0.16
C GLN A 123 -8.68 -12.55 -1.28
N ALA A 124 -7.89 -12.10 -2.26
CA ALA A 124 -8.17 -12.30 -3.67
C ALA A 124 -8.20 -13.80 -4.02
N LEU A 125 -7.22 -14.58 -3.55
CA LEU A 125 -7.18 -16.03 -3.77
C LEU A 125 -8.39 -16.75 -3.17
N ASN A 126 -8.77 -16.41 -1.94
CA ASN A 126 -9.95 -16.98 -1.29
C ASN A 126 -11.24 -16.62 -2.03
N THR A 127 -11.33 -15.38 -2.52
CA THR A 127 -12.48 -14.93 -3.32
C THR A 127 -12.54 -15.66 -4.66
N GLY A 128 -11.40 -15.83 -5.34
CA GLY A 128 -11.29 -16.61 -6.58
C GLY A 128 -11.73 -18.07 -6.41
N ARG A 129 -11.32 -18.72 -5.30
CA ARG A 129 -11.77 -20.09 -4.97
C ARG A 129 -13.28 -20.16 -4.75
N LYS A 130 -13.85 -19.20 -4.00
CA LYS A 130 -15.30 -19.11 -3.79
C LYS A 130 -16.04 -18.93 -5.11
N LEU A 131 -15.55 -18.04 -5.98
CA LEU A 131 -16.13 -17.80 -7.29
C LEU A 131 -16.06 -19.04 -8.17
N ALA A 132 -14.92 -19.73 -8.23
CA ALA A 132 -14.78 -20.98 -8.98
C ALA A 132 -15.77 -22.06 -8.50
N THR A 133 -15.97 -22.18 -7.18
CA THR A 133 -16.98 -23.08 -6.62
C THR A 133 -18.41 -22.68 -7.02
N LEU A 134 -18.71 -21.37 -7.04
CA LEU A 134 -20.03 -20.88 -7.47
C LEU A 134 -20.27 -21.12 -8.97
N VAL A 135 -19.27 -20.86 -9.81
CA VAL A 135 -19.33 -21.14 -11.26
C VAL A 135 -19.56 -22.62 -11.52
N GLY A 136 -18.83 -23.49 -10.80
CA GLY A 136 -19.04 -24.94 -10.85
C GLY A 136 -20.48 -25.32 -10.51
N LYS A 137 -21.03 -24.77 -9.42
CA LYS A 137 -22.43 -24.98 -9.03
C LYS A 137 -23.42 -24.52 -10.11
N VAL A 138 -23.19 -23.35 -10.72
CA VAL A 138 -24.05 -22.84 -11.80
C VAL A 138 -24.02 -23.77 -13.03
N ALA A 139 -22.85 -24.28 -13.39
CA ALA A 139 -22.72 -25.26 -14.47
C ALA A 139 -23.44 -26.58 -14.14
N ASP A 140 -23.30 -27.09 -12.91
CA ASP A 140 -24.01 -28.29 -12.44
C ASP A 140 -25.53 -28.11 -12.50
N TYR A 141 -26.04 -26.93 -12.12
CA TYR A 141 -27.46 -26.59 -12.26
C TYR A 141 -27.90 -26.57 -13.72
N GLY A 142 -27.09 -25.99 -14.61
CA GLY A 142 -27.35 -26.00 -16.06
C GLY A 142 -27.49 -27.43 -16.60
N HIS A 143 -26.58 -28.33 -16.21
CA HIS A 143 -26.65 -29.74 -16.59
C HIS A 143 -27.88 -30.46 -16.04
N LEU A 144 -28.27 -30.18 -14.80
CA LEU A 144 -29.48 -30.73 -14.20
C LEU A 144 -30.73 -30.27 -14.94
N VAL A 145 -30.87 -28.96 -15.18
CA VAL A 145 -32.01 -28.38 -15.91
C VAL A 145 -32.10 -28.99 -17.31
N PHE A 146 -30.96 -29.14 -18.01
CA PHE A 146 -30.92 -29.77 -19.33
C PHE A 146 -31.35 -31.25 -19.29
N ALA A 147 -30.91 -32.03 -18.29
CA ALA A 147 -31.31 -33.43 -18.15
C ALA A 147 -32.82 -33.58 -17.87
N VAL A 148 -33.37 -32.70 -17.01
CA VAL A 148 -34.81 -32.65 -16.71
C VAL A 148 -35.62 -32.26 -17.93
N ALA A 149 -35.19 -31.25 -18.69
CA ALA A 149 -35.88 -30.81 -19.90
C ALA A 149 -35.97 -31.92 -20.96
N ASN A 150 -34.94 -32.76 -21.07
CA ASN A 150 -34.92 -33.91 -21.97
C ASN A 150 -35.59 -35.17 -21.41
N SER A 151 -36.17 -35.12 -20.20
CA SER A 151 -36.76 -36.28 -19.51
C SER A 151 -35.80 -37.47 -19.35
N ASP A 152 -34.50 -37.20 -19.24
CA ASP A 152 -33.45 -38.23 -19.13
C ASP A 152 -33.28 -38.66 -17.67
N VAL A 153 -34.16 -39.57 -17.23
CA VAL A 153 -34.20 -40.11 -15.86
C VAL A 153 -32.86 -40.69 -15.37
N PRO A 154 -32.14 -41.56 -16.13
CA PRO A 154 -30.89 -42.12 -15.64
C PRO A 154 -29.80 -41.05 -15.45
N ARG A 155 -29.76 -40.03 -16.32
CA ARG A 155 -28.81 -38.92 -16.17
C ARG A 155 -29.10 -38.06 -14.94
N VAL A 156 -30.37 -37.80 -14.63
CA VAL A 156 -30.76 -37.14 -13.38
C VAL A 156 -30.31 -37.97 -12.18
N GLN A 157 -30.58 -39.28 -12.18
CA GLN A 157 -30.16 -40.16 -11.09
C GLN A 157 -28.64 -40.17 -10.88
N ALA A 158 -27.86 -40.16 -11.96
CA ALA A 158 -26.40 -40.06 -11.91
C ALA A 158 -25.92 -38.74 -11.27
N ILE A 159 -26.52 -37.60 -11.64
CA ILE A 159 -26.20 -36.28 -11.04
C ILE A 159 -26.54 -36.28 -9.54
N PHE A 160 -27.67 -36.84 -9.15
CA PHE A 160 -28.07 -36.97 -7.74
C PHE A 160 -27.11 -37.86 -6.94
N GLN A 161 -26.71 -39.01 -7.49
CA GLN A 161 -25.73 -39.88 -6.85
C GLN A 161 -24.36 -39.20 -6.70
N ALA A 162 -23.92 -38.43 -7.69
CA ALA A 162 -22.69 -37.63 -7.61
C ALA A 162 -22.79 -36.55 -6.51
N ALA A 163 -23.92 -35.84 -6.43
CA ALA A 163 -24.16 -34.83 -5.39
C ALA A 163 -24.16 -35.43 -3.97
N LEU A 164 -24.77 -36.61 -3.80
CA LEU A 164 -24.78 -37.34 -2.52
C LEU A 164 -23.38 -37.83 -2.12
N LYS A 165 -22.59 -38.35 -3.07
CA LYS A 165 -21.19 -38.75 -2.81
C LYS A 165 -20.31 -37.57 -2.39
N ASN A 166 -20.60 -36.37 -2.89
CA ASN A 166 -19.91 -35.14 -2.51
C ASN A 166 -20.41 -34.52 -1.18
N GLY A 167 -21.26 -35.23 -0.43
CA GLY A 167 -21.74 -34.80 0.88
C GLY A 167 -22.78 -33.68 0.85
N SER A 168 -23.42 -33.42 -0.31
CA SER A 168 -24.53 -32.48 -0.36
C SER A 168 -25.76 -33.09 0.32
N GLY A 169 -26.18 -32.50 1.43
CA GLY A 169 -27.35 -32.98 2.17
C GLY A 169 -28.62 -32.95 1.30
N ILE A 170 -29.48 -33.96 1.46
CA ILE A 170 -30.78 -34.09 0.76
C ILE A 170 -31.63 -32.81 0.85
N ARG A 171 -31.58 -32.11 1.99
CA ARG A 171 -32.29 -30.84 2.20
C ARG A 171 -31.85 -29.74 1.25
N THR A 172 -30.58 -29.72 0.86
CA THR A 172 -30.05 -28.75 -0.11
C THR A 172 -30.62 -29.03 -1.50
N ILE A 173 -30.72 -30.31 -1.85
CA ILE A 173 -31.21 -30.75 -3.16
C ILE A 173 -32.73 -30.55 -3.29
N THR A 174 -33.51 -30.85 -2.26
CA THR A 174 -34.95 -30.61 -2.28
C THR A 174 -35.28 -29.12 -2.29
N ARG A 175 -34.49 -28.30 -1.58
CA ARG A 175 -34.63 -26.84 -1.60
C ARG A 175 -34.32 -26.23 -2.98
N THR A 176 -33.41 -26.83 -3.75
CA THR A 176 -33.17 -26.41 -5.14
C THR A 176 -34.34 -26.72 -6.06
N PHE A 177 -35.05 -27.82 -5.83
CA PHE A 177 -36.26 -28.15 -6.60
C PHE A 177 -37.44 -27.23 -6.29
N THR A 178 -37.65 -26.88 -5.02
CA THR A 178 -38.73 -25.96 -4.64
C THR A 178 -38.49 -24.55 -5.16
N THR A 179 -37.24 -24.07 -5.14
CA THR A 179 -36.87 -22.77 -5.72
C THR A 179 -36.98 -22.76 -7.25
N LEU A 180 -36.58 -23.83 -7.93
CA LEU A 180 -36.78 -23.97 -9.38
C LEU A 180 -38.27 -23.97 -9.75
N LYS A 181 -39.12 -24.69 -9.02
CA LYS A 181 -40.59 -24.64 -9.21
C LYS A 181 -41.14 -23.23 -9.00
N ALA A 182 -40.69 -22.52 -7.97
CA ALA A 182 -41.13 -21.16 -7.71
C ALA A 182 -40.69 -20.20 -8.83
N LEU A 183 -39.47 -20.33 -9.34
CA LEU A 183 -38.94 -19.52 -10.44
C LEU A 183 -39.62 -19.82 -11.77
N THR A 184 -39.92 -21.08 -12.09
CA THR A 184 -40.65 -21.41 -13.32
C THR A 184 -42.10 -20.90 -13.25
N ILE A 185 -42.77 -21.04 -12.10
CA ILE A 185 -44.12 -20.46 -11.92
C ILE A 185 -44.08 -18.93 -12.03
N ALA A 186 -43.08 -18.27 -11.42
CA ALA A 186 -42.91 -16.82 -11.52
C ALA A 186 -42.61 -16.35 -12.95
N ALA A 187 -41.74 -17.06 -13.68
CA ALA A 187 -41.42 -16.75 -15.06
C ALA A 187 -42.63 -16.98 -16.00
N TRP A 188 -43.38 -18.06 -15.79
CA TRP A 188 -44.61 -18.33 -16.54
C TRP A 188 -45.70 -17.30 -16.26
N THR A 189 -45.88 -16.89 -15.00
CA THR A 189 -46.84 -15.83 -14.64
C THR A 189 -46.43 -14.47 -15.20
N TRP A 190 -45.14 -14.14 -15.24
CA TRP A 190 -44.65 -12.93 -15.92
C TRP A 190 -44.83 -12.96 -17.44
N LEU A 191 -44.53 -14.09 -18.08
CA LEU A 191 -44.73 -14.28 -19.51
C LEU A 191 -46.22 -14.22 -19.89
N PHE A 192 -47.11 -14.85 -19.11
CA PHE A 192 -48.56 -14.78 -19.33
C PHE A 192 -49.15 -13.40 -19.02
N SER A 193 -48.66 -12.70 -18.00
CA SER A 193 -49.14 -11.35 -17.70
C SER A 193 -48.71 -10.34 -18.77
N SER A 194 -47.55 -10.53 -19.39
CA SER A 194 -47.05 -9.65 -20.45
C SER A 194 -47.76 -9.86 -21.78
N THR A 195 -48.26 -11.06 -22.07
CA THR A 195 -49.06 -11.32 -23.28
C THR A 195 -50.51 -10.86 -23.16
N VAL A 196 -51.09 -10.85 -21.97
CA VAL A 196 -52.45 -10.33 -21.74
C VAL A 196 -52.50 -8.79 -21.88
N LEU A 197 -51.47 -8.07 -21.41
CA LEU A 197 -51.40 -6.60 -21.52
C LEU A 197 -51.25 -6.08 -22.96
N VAL A 198 -50.74 -6.88 -23.91
CA VAL A 198 -50.62 -6.48 -25.32
C VAL A 198 -51.93 -6.70 -26.10
N ALA A 199 -52.88 -7.48 -25.58
CA ALA A 199 -54.13 -7.77 -26.27
C ALA A 199 -55.24 -6.72 -26.03
N GLU A 200 -55.18 -5.96 -24.92
CA GLU A 200 -56.23 -4.98 -24.59
C GLU A 200 -56.09 -3.63 -25.33
N ASP A 201 -54.91 -3.30 -25.85
CA ASP A 201 -54.70 -2.04 -26.60
C ASP A 201 -55.14 -2.09 -28.08
N CYS A 202 -55.65 -3.23 -28.59
CA CYS A 202 -56.01 -3.39 -30.00
C CYS A 202 -57.53 -3.30 -30.29
N CYS A 203 -58.38 -3.02 -29.28
CA CYS A 203 -59.84 -2.95 -29.43
C CYS A 203 -60.47 -1.66 -28.89
N ILE A 204 -59.77 -0.54 -29.00
CA ILE A 204 -60.39 0.80 -28.89
C ILE A 204 -60.27 1.47 -30.25
N ARG A 205 -61.28 1.27 -31.11
CA ARG A 205 -61.49 2.07 -32.31
C ARG A 205 -62.97 2.22 -32.58
#